data_AF-A0A7W0QD58-F1
#
_entry.id   AF-A0A7W0QD58-F1
#
_cell.length_a   1.000
_cell.length_b   1.000
_cell.length_c   1.000
_cell.angle_alpha   90.00
_cell.angle_beta   90.00
_cell.angle_gamma   90.00
#
_symmetry.space_group_name_H-M   'P 1'
#
loop_
_entity.id
_entity.type
_entity.pdbx_description
1 polymer ?
#
loop_
_entity_poly.entity_id
_entity_poly.type
_entity_poly.pdbx_seq_one_letter_code
_entity_poly.pdbx_strand_id
1 'polypeptide(L)'
;MHRHALVLLVWVIAVGAGCRGPAGPTTPASTGVRAYIAALESNDARDAYALLTSATRKQVSFDEFALQWKQSAKERAWQAKALAESLKGNEDVGERARVSFADGKVVALERDGKTWRLESELVSRSRAKRPRDAIRVFADALASRDVSALLRVLTQRRRDGLTKQVEGFVSGIGKRINEKMEEFGDRAELRWDENGIRYRIVLRKEDDEWRVDDIYIRPAPKDEEKEVEGTPPDDF
;
A
#
# COMPACT_ATOMS: atom_id res chain seq x y z
N MET A 1 -43.90 -61.27 -54.33
CA MET A 1 -44.60 -61.26 -53.03
C MET A 1 -43.61 -60.74 -51.98
N HIS A 2 -44.03 -59.75 -51.17
CA HIS A 2 -43.41 -59.18 -49.94
C HIS A 2 -42.13 -58.35 -50.17
N ARG A 3 -42.14 -57.00 -50.22
CA ARG A 3 -42.46 -55.93 -49.23
C ARG A 3 -41.54 -55.88 -48.00
N HIS A 4 -41.07 -54.64 -47.71
CA HIS A 4 -40.51 -54.10 -46.45
C HIS A 4 -38.99 -54.28 -46.25
N ALA A 5 -38.19 -53.30 -45.79
CA ALA A 5 -38.43 -51.93 -45.36
C ALA A 5 -37.14 -51.09 -45.47
N LEU A 6 -37.34 -49.81 -45.75
CA LEU A 6 -36.40 -48.71 -45.63
C LEU A 6 -35.82 -48.67 -44.20
N VAL A 7 -34.50 -48.77 -44.04
CA VAL A 7 -33.82 -48.44 -42.76
C VAL A 7 -33.11 -47.11 -42.96
N LEU A 8 -33.80 -46.04 -42.58
CA LEU A 8 -33.28 -44.69 -42.44
C LEU A 8 -32.32 -44.66 -41.23
N LEU A 9 -31.02 -44.62 -41.50
CA LEU A 9 -30.00 -44.40 -40.48
C LEU A 9 -29.97 -42.90 -40.13
N VAL A 10 -30.61 -42.55 -39.02
CA VAL A 10 -30.61 -41.19 -38.47
C VAL A 10 -29.20 -40.89 -37.94
N TRP A 11 -28.47 -40.03 -38.65
CA TRP A 11 -27.20 -39.46 -38.20
C TRP A 11 -27.50 -38.41 -37.13
N VAL A 12 -27.31 -38.78 -35.86
CA VAL A 12 -27.41 -37.87 -34.72
C VAL A 12 -26.20 -36.94 -34.74
N ILE A 13 -26.41 -35.70 -35.19
CA ILE A 13 -25.43 -34.61 -35.06
C ILE A 13 -25.41 -34.20 -33.59
N ALA A 14 -24.42 -34.69 -32.85
CA ALA A 14 -24.10 -34.21 -31.51
C ALA A 14 -23.50 -32.79 -31.63
N VAL A 15 -24.36 -31.77 -31.58
CA VAL A 15 -23.93 -30.38 -31.41
C VAL A 15 -23.35 -30.27 -30.00
N GLY A 16 -22.02 -30.27 -29.91
CA GLY A 16 -21.30 -29.92 -28.69
C GLY A 16 -21.62 -28.49 -28.30
N ALA A 17 -22.54 -28.33 -27.34
CA ALA A 17 -22.73 -27.08 -26.64
C ALA A 17 -21.46 -26.80 -25.83
N GLY A 18 -20.50 -26.11 -26.44
CA GLY A 18 -19.37 -25.54 -25.72
C GLY A 18 -19.93 -24.60 -24.65
N CYS A 19 -19.71 -24.94 -23.37
CA CYS A 19 -20.00 -24.06 -22.25
C CYS A 19 -19.20 -22.77 -22.41
N ARG A 20 -19.81 -21.76 -23.02
CA ARG A 20 -19.34 -20.39 -22.97
C ARG A 20 -19.67 -19.89 -21.57
N GLY A 21 -18.71 -20.02 -20.66
CA GLY A 21 -18.84 -19.48 -19.31
C GLY A 21 -19.21 -18.00 -19.35
N PRO A 22 -19.96 -17.49 -18.36
CA PRO A 22 -20.35 -16.08 -18.33
C PRO A 22 -19.11 -15.21 -18.42
N ALA A 23 -19.06 -14.36 -19.46
CA ALA A 23 -18.04 -13.32 -19.54
C ALA A 23 -18.21 -12.42 -18.32
N GLY A 24 -17.17 -12.33 -17.48
CA GLY A 24 -17.14 -11.39 -16.36
C GLY A 24 -17.35 -9.94 -16.82
N PRO A 25 -17.54 -8.98 -15.90
CA PRO A 25 -17.82 -7.59 -16.25
C PRO A 25 -16.85 -7.09 -17.31
N THR A 26 -17.38 -6.78 -18.50
CA THR A 26 -16.59 -6.46 -19.69
C THR A 26 -16.24 -4.98 -19.78
N THR A 27 -16.77 -4.16 -18.88
CA THR A 27 -16.61 -2.71 -18.91
C THR A 27 -15.20 -2.34 -18.43
N PRO A 28 -14.40 -1.61 -19.23
CA PRO A 28 -13.08 -1.15 -18.82
C PRO A 28 -13.14 -0.30 -17.55
N ALA A 29 -12.14 -0.42 -16.68
CA ALA A 29 -12.02 0.42 -15.49
C ALA A 29 -11.97 1.92 -15.82
N SER A 30 -11.49 2.29 -17.03
CA SER A 30 -11.50 3.67 -17.52
C SER A 30 -12.91 4.28 -17.56
N THR A 31 -13.97 3.48 -17.69
CA THR A 31 -15.36 3.95 -17.61
C THR A 31 -15.72 4.42 -16.21
N GLY A 32 -15.29 3.69 -15.17
CA GLY A 32 -15.48 4.11 -13.78
C GLY A 32 -14.72 5.38 -13.45
N VAL A 33 -13.48 5.51 -13.95
CA VAL A 33 -12.68 6.73 -13.79
C VAL A 33 -13.34 7.92 -14.48
N ARG A 34 -13.85 7.75 -15.71
CA ARG A 34 -14.61 8.79 -16.43
C ARG A 34 -15.86 9.22 -15.67
N ALA A 35 -16.62 8.27 -15.11
CA ALA A 35 -17.79 8.58 -14.30
C ALA A 35 -17.42 9.36 -13.03
N TYR A 36 -16.29 9.02 -12.41
CA TYR A 36 -15.80 9.75 -11.23
C TYR A 36 -15.36 11.17 -11.57
N ILE A 37 -14.65 11.36 -12.69
CA ILE A 37 -14.30 12.70 -13.21
C ILE A 37 -15.56 13.53 -13.45
N ALA A 38 -16.58 12.95 -14.09
CA ALA A 38 -17.84 13.65 -14.35
C ALA A 38 -18.52 14.10 -13.04
N ALA A 39 -18.52 13.26 -12.00
CA ALA A 39 -19.06 13.60 -10.69
C ALA A 39 -18.25 14.71 -9.98
N LEU A 40 -16.92 14.71 -10.14
CA LEU A 40 -16.06 15.77 -9.62
C LEU A 40 -16.33 17.12 -10.31
N GLU A 41 -16.45 17.11 -11.65
CA GLU A 41 -16.71 18.30 -12.47
C GLU A 41 -18.12 18.88 -12.25
N SER A 42 -19.13 18.02 -12.11
CA SER A 42 -20.50 18.42 -11.80
C SER A 42 -20.73 18.75 -10.33
N ASN A 43 -19.72 18.54 -9.47
CA ASN A 43 -19.79 18.67 -8.02
C ASN A 43 -20.90 17.80 -7.38
N ASP A 44 -21.19 16.64 -7.97
CA ASP A 44 -22.22 15.70 -7.49
C ASP A 44 -21.65 14.64 -6.55
N ALA A 45 -21.83 14.87 -5.25
CA ALA A 45 -21.40 13.94 -4.20
C ALA A 45 -22.14 12.59 -4.25
N ARG A 46 -23.39 12.55 -4.73
CA ARG A 46 -24.17 11.30 -4.79
C ARG A 46 -23.65 10.39 -5.88
N ASP A 47 -23.37 10.95 -7.06
CA ASP A 47 -22.79 10.19 -8.17
C ASP A 47 -21.42 9.65 -7.80
N ALA A 48 -20.58 10.48 -7.17
CA ALA A 48 -19.27 10.03 -6.67
C ALA A 48 -19.40 8.91 -5.62
N TYR A 49 -20.33 9.03 -4.68
CA TYR A 49 -20.58 8.01 -3.66
C TYR A 49 -21.13 6.71 -4.26
N ALA A 50 -21.94 6.79 -5.32
CA ALA A 50 -22.52 5.63 -6.00
C ALA A 50 -21.46 4.76 -6.69
N LEU A 51 -20.31 5.34 -7.06
CA LEU A 51 -19.19 4.61 -7.65
C LEU A 51 -18.38 3.78 -6.62
N LEU A 52 -18.58 4.03 -5.33
CA LEU A 52 -17.91 3.28 -4.28
C LEU A 52 -18.45 1.85 -4.19
N THR A 53 -17.55 0.91 -3.85
CA THR A 53 -17.95 -0.48 -3.62
C THR A 53 -18.95 -0.59 -2.46
N SER A 54 -19.79 -1.62 -2.46
CA SER A 54 -20.71 -1.88 -1.35
C SER A 54 -19.99 -2.09 -0.01
N ALA A 55 -18.74 -2.57 -0.02
CA ALA A 55 -17.93 -2.68 1.20
C ALA A 55 -17.52 -1.30 1.72
N THR A 56 -17.05 -0.40 0.85
CA THR A 56 -16.68 0.97 1.23
C THR A 56 -17.88 1.76 1.74
N ARG A 57 -19.05 1.66 1.07
CA ARG A 57 -20.30 2.31 1.50
C ARG A 57 -20.85 1.80 2.83
N LYS A 58 -20.37 0.66 3.34
CA LYS A 58 -20.68 0.19 4.70
C LYS A 58 -19.77 0.80 5.77
N GLN A 59 -18.59 1.29 5.39
CA GLN A 59 -17.60 1.86 6.31
C GLN A 59 -17.77 3.36 6.47
N VAL A 60 -18.14 4.06 5.40
CA VAL A 60 -18.33 5.52 5.39
C VAL A 60 -19.76 5.80 4.98
N SER A 61 -20.50 6.52 5.83
CA SER A 61 -21.88 6.93 5.52
C SER A 61 -21.91 7.99 4.42
N PHE A 62 -23.07 8.13 3.75
CA PHE A 62 -23.22 9.19 2.74
C PHE A 62 -23.06 10.59 3.34
N ASP A 63 -23.56 10.84 4.55
CA ASP A 63 -23.50 12.16 5.19
C ASP A 63 -22.06 12.55 5.53
N GLU A 64 -21.26 11.61 6.04
CA GLU A 64 -19.83 11.80 6.29
C GLU A 64 -19.07 12.07 4.99
N PHE A 65 -19.33 11.27 3.94
CA PHE A 65 -18.76 11.48 2.62
C PHE A 65 -19.12 12.86 2.05
N ALA A 66 -20.39 13.28 2.15
CA ALA A 66 -20.87 14.56 1.64
C ALA A 66 -20.27 15.75 2.40
N LEU A 67 -20.02 15.61 3.70
CA LEU A 67 -19.31 16.62 4.49
C LEU A 67 -17.86 16.79 4.00
N GLN A 68 -17.12 15.68 3.86
CA GLN A 68 -15.75 15.69 3.32
C GLN A 68 -15.71 16.23 1.89
N TRP A 69 -16.70 15.88 1.06
CA TRP A 69 -16.85 16.40 -0.30
C TRP A 69 -16.97 17.92 -0.34
N LYS A 70 -17.78 18.50 0.54
CA LYS A 70 -17.94 19.97 0.64
C LYS A 70 -16.63 20.65 1.08
N GLN A 71 -15.89 20.04 2.01
CA GLN A 71 -14.66 20.60 2.56
C GLN A 71 -13.45 20.50 1.61
N SER A 72 -13.52 19.66 0.56
CA SER A 72 -12.39 19.32 -0.33
C SER A 72 -12.47 19.95 -1.73
N ALA A 73 -13.20 21.05 -1.92
CA ALA A 73 -13.49 21.60 -3.26
C ALA A 73 -12.25 21.85 -4.14
N LYS A 74 -11.19 22.48 -3.59
CA LYS A 74 -9.94 22.75 -4.33
C LYS A 74 -9.23 21.45 -4.74
N GLU A 75 -9.17 20.49 -3.81
CA GLU A 75 -8.55 19.18 -4.02
C GLU A 75 -9.30 18.40 -5.11
N ARG A 76 -10.65 18.39 -5.07
CA ARG A 76 -11.47 17.72 -6.09
C ARG A 76 -11.27 18.29 -7.49
N ALA A 77 -11.17 19.61 -7.61
CA ALA A 77 -10.88 20.26 -8.90
C ALA A 77 -9.50 19.86 -9.44
N TRP A 78 -8.49 19.77 -8.57
CA TRP A 78 -7.18 19.27 -8.94
C TRP A 78 -7.21 17.79 -9.36
N GLN A 79 -7.91 16.94 -8.60
CA GLN A 79 -8.06 15.51 -8.91
C GLN A 79 -8.74 15.27 -10.25
N ALA A 80 -9.82 16.01 -10.55
CA ALA A 80 -10.51 15.91 -11.84
C ALA A 80 -9.54 16.18 -13.00
N LYS A 81 -8.75 17.26 -12.90
CA LYS A 81 -7.76 17.63 -13.91
C LYS A 81 -6.67 16.56 -14.07
N ALA A 82 -6.09 16.09 -12.97
CA ALA A 82 -5.02 15.09 -12.98
C ALA A 82 -5.49 13.74 -13.57
N LEU A 83 -6.69 13.29 -13.20
CA LEU A 83 -7.28 12.06 -13.73
C LEU A 83 -7.64 12.20 -15.22
N ALA A 84 -8.22 13.33 -15.63
CA ALA A 84 -8.53 13.60 -17.02
C ALA A 84 -7.28 13.64 -17.90
N GLU A 85 -6.19 14.24 -17.42
CA GLU A 85 -4.91 14.27 -18.11
C GLU A 85 -4.31 12.86 -18.25
N SER A 86 -4.37 12.06 -17.20
CA SER A 86 -3.87 10.67 -17.19
C SER A 86 -4.59 9.78 -18.21
N LEU A 87 -5.87 10.06 -18.52
CA LEU A 87 -6.65 9.31 -19.51
C LEU A 87 -6.36 9.68 -20.97
N LYS A 88 -5.81 10.86 -21.26
CA LYS A 88 -5.60 11.33 -22.64
C LYS A 88 -4.58 10.51 -23.43
N GLY A 89 -3.71 9.77 -22.75
CA GLY A 89 -2.63 8.98 -23.36
C GLY A 89 -2.87 7.46 -23.40
N ASN A 90 -3.91 6.94 -22.74
CA ASN A 90 -4.14 5.50 -22.65
C ASN A 90 -5.61 5.15 -22.35
N GLU A 91 -6.29 4.46 -23.28
CA GLU A 91 -7.67 4.00 -23.07
C GLU A 91 -7.75 2.86 -22.04
N ASP A 92 -6.68 2.07 -21.91
CA ASP A 92 -6.51 1.01 -20.94
C ASP A 92 -5.68 1.53 -19.77
N VAL A 93 -6.32 1.80 -18.63
CA VAL A 93 -5.69 2.34 -17.40
C VAL A 93 -4.71 1.37 -16.70
N GLY A 94 -4.11 0.41 -17.42
CA GLY A 94 -3.29 -0.65 -16.85
C GLY A 94 -4.12 -1.47 -15.85
N GLU A 95 -5.28 -1.97 -16.29
CA GLU A 95 -6.25 -2.61 -15.40
C GLU A 95 -5.64 -3.87 -14.77
N ARG A 96 -5.68 -3.92 -13.44
CA ARG A 96 -5.24 -5.07 -12.65
C ARG A 96 -6.37 -5.59 -11.79
N ALA A 97 -6.46 -6.91 -11.65
CA ALA A 97 -7.42 -7.56 -10.77
C ALA A 97 -6.72 -8.55 -9.84
N ARG A 98 -7.28 -8.72 -8.64
CA ARG A 98 -6.88 -9.78 -7.70
C ARG A 98 -8.03 -10.74 -7.51
N VAL A 99 -7.79 -12.02 -7.77
CA VAL A 99 -8.75 -13.10 -7.52
C VAL A 99 -8.30 -13.86 -6.28
N SER A 100 -9.14 -13.84 -5.24
CA SER A 100 -8.93 -14.61 -4.01
C SER A 100 -9.73 -15.90 -4.08
N PHE A 101 -9.08 -17.03 -3.83
CA PHE A 101 -9.69 -18.36 -3.79
C PHE A 101 -10.01 -18.77 -2.35
N ALA A 102 -10.94 -19.71 -2.18
CA ALA A 102 -11.37 -20.20 -0.86
C ALA A 102 -10.23 -20.84 -0.05
N ASP A 103 -9.19 -21.36 -0.73
CA ASP A 103 -7.99 -21.92 -0.11
C ASP A 103 -6.93 -20.85 0.26
N GLY A 104 -7.28 -19.56 0.14
CA GLY A 104 -6.41 -18.43 0.47
C GLY A 104 -5.39 -18.07 -0.61
N LYS A 105 -5.36 -18.76 -1.76
CA LYS A 105 -4.51 -18.33 -2.89
C LYS A 105 -5.03 -17.01 -3.46
N VAL A 106 -4.08 -16.19 -3.92
CA VAL A 106 -4.39 -14.95 -4.63
C VAL A 106 -3.68 -14.97 -5.98
N VAL A 107 -4.41 -14.64 -7.03
CA VAL A 107 -3.89 -14.50 -8.39
C VAL A 107 -4.02 -13.04 -8.83
N ALA A 108 -2.91 -12.47 -9.28
CA ALA A 108 -2.88 -11.16 -9.92
C ALA A 108 -3.08 -11.32 -11.43
N LEU A 109 -3.99 -10.51 -11.98
CA LEU A 109 -4.34 -10.48 -13.39
C LEU A 109 -4.08 -9.08 -13.92
N GLU A 110 -3.56 -8.98 -15.13
CA GLU A 110 -3.52 -7.75 -15.91
C GLU A 110 -4.45 -7.90 -17.12
N ARG A 111 -5.11 -6.81 -17.50
CA ARG A 111 -5.94 -6.80 -18.70
C ARG A 111 -5.05 -6.56 -19.91
N ASP A 112 -5.00 -7.54 -20.79
CA ASP A 112 -4.33 -7.46 -22.09
C ASP A 112 -5.40 -7.39 -23.18
N GLY A 113 -5.67 -6.16 -23.64
CA GLY A 113 -6.78 -5.82 -24.52
C GLY A 113 -8.13 -6.16 -23.88
N LYS A 114 -8.81 -7.19 -24.40
CA LYS A 114 -10.13 -7.63 -23.89
C LYS A 114 -10.05 -8.87 -22.99
N THR A 115 -8.85 -9.36 -22.70
CA THR A 115 -8.66 -10.62 -21.98
C THR A 115 -7.84 -10.40 -20.72
N TRP A 116 -8.27 -10.99 -19.61
CA TRP A 116 -7.47 -11.02 -18.39
C TRP A 116 -6.37 -12.07 -18.53
N ARG A 117 -5.11 -11.68 -18.34
CA ARG A 117 -3.94 -12.55 -18.36
C ARG A 117 -3.28 -12.57 -16.99
N LEU A 118 -2.59 -13.67 -16.67
CA LEU A 118 -1.81 -13.79 -15.45
C LEU A 118 -0.65 -12.79 -15.50
N GLU A 119 -0.51 -11.97 -14.47
CA GLU A 119 0.63 -11.06 -14.34
C GLU A 119 1.94 -11.81 -13.95
N SER A 120 1.83 -13.07 -13.50
CA SER A 120 2.99 -13.91 -13.17
C SER A 120 2.82 -15.38 -13.59
N GLU A 121 3.94 -16.04 -13.91
CA GLU A 121 4.01 -17.44 -14.39
C GLU A 121 3.48 -18.48 -13.39
N LEU A 122 3.29 -18.11 -12.12
CA LEU A 122 2.84 -19.01 -11.06
C LEU A 122 1.81 -18.32 -10.16
N VAL A 123 0.76 -19.06 -9.78
CA VAL A 123 -0.14 -18.67 -8.67
C VAL A 123 0.73 -18.36 -7.46
N SER A 124 0.80 -17.09 -7.06
CA SER A 124 1.75 -16.64 -6.04
C SER A 124 1.39 -17.28 -4.71
N ARG A 125 2.12 -18.35 -4.37
CA ARG A 125 2.28 -18.82 -3.00
C ARG A 125 3.51 -18.11 -2.41
N SER A 126 3.44 -16.78 -2.32
CA SER A 126 4.28 -15.89 -1.50
C SER A 126 5.63 -16.46 -1.02
N ARG A 127 6.57 -16.76 -1.92
CA ARG A 127 7.99 -16.95 -1.61
C ARG A 127 8.82 -16.43 -2.79
N ALA A 128 9.33 -15.21 -2.67
CA ALA A 128 10.29 -14.65 -3.63
C ALA A 128 11.52 -15.58 -3.70
N LYS A 129 11.74 -16.23 -4.85
CA LYS A 129 12.85 -17.17 -5.04
C LYS A 129 14.09 -16.49 -5.62
N ARG A 130 13.96 -15.30 -6.22
CA ARG A 130 15.05 -14.51 -6.78
C ARG A 130 15.11 -13.12 -6.14
N PRO A 131 16.30 -12.46 -6.08
CA PRO A 131 16.42 -11.12 -5.51
C PRO A 131 15.49 -10.07 -6.13
N ARG A 132 15.32 -10.11 -7.45
CA ARG A 132 14.42 -9.19 -8.17
C ARG A 132 12.95 -9.36 -7.74
N ASP A 133 12.53 -10.57 -7.41
CA ASP A 133 11.16 -10.85 -6.96
C ASP A 133 10.92 -10.25 -5.57
N ALA A 134 11.91 -10.33 -4.67
CA ALA A 134 11.81 -9.74 -3.35
C ALA A 134 11.69 -8.20 -3.41
N ILE A 135 12.42 -7.55 -4.32
CA ILE A 135 12.33 -6.11 -4.54
C ILE A 135 10.96 -5.71 -5.07
N ARG A 136 10.38 -6.47 -6.02
CA ARG A 136 9.03 -6.19 -6.54
C ARG A 136 7.97 -6.29 -5.44
N VAL A 137 7.99 -7.37 -4.65
CA VAL A 137 7.05 -7.53 -3.53
C VAL A 137 7.21 -6.41 -2.49
N PHE A 138 8.45 -5.94 -2.26
CA PHE A 138 8.69 -4.78 -1.39
C PHE A 138 8.10 -3.48 -1.96
N ALA A 139 8.30 -3.22 -3.26
CA ALA A 139 7.76 -2.05 -3.94
C ALA A 139 6.23 -2.04 -3.97
N ASP A 140 5.59 -3.19 -4.20
CA ASP A 140 4.14 -3.33 -4.19
C ASP A 140 3.56 -3.00 -2.80
N ALA A 141 4.22 -3.50 -1.74
CA ALA A 141 3.81 -3.21 -0.37
C ALA A 141 3.97 -1.73 0.01
N LEU A 142 4.96 -1.03 -0.56
CA LEU A 142 5.11 0.42 -0.41
C LEU A 142 3.98 1.17 -1.12
N ALA A 143 3.70 0.81 -2.38
CA ALA A 143 2.66 1.45 -3.18
C ALA A 143 1.28 1.27 -2.55
N SER A 144 1.01 0.11 -1.94
CA SER A 144 -0.23 -0.16 -1.23
C SER A 144 -0.28 0.38 0.20
N ARG A 145 0.81 0.99 0.70
CA ARG A 145 0.96 1.46 2.09
C ARG A 145 0.65 0.37 3.14
N ASP A 146 0.93 -0.89 2.81
CA ASP A 146 0.67 -2.04 3.70
C ASP A 146 1.92 -2.32 4.55
N VAL A 147 1.96 -1.71 5.74
CA VAL A 147 3.05 -1.88 6.71
C VAL A 147 3.26 -3.35 7.10
N SER A 148 2.19 -4.13 7.21
CA SER A 148 2.28 -5.55 7.56
C SER A 148 2.91 -6.36 6.43
N ALA A 149 2.56 -6.06 5.18
CA ALA A 149 3.23 -6.65 4.01
C ALA A 149 4.71 -6.24 3.94
N LEU A 150 5.04 -4.97 4.18
CA LEU A 150 6.44 -4.50 4.20
C LEU A 150 7.28 -5.29 5.19
N LEU A 151 6.80 -5.45 6.43
CA LEU A 151 7.52 -6.20 7.47
C LEU A 151 7.72 -7.68 7.11
N ARG A 152 6.76 -8.30 6.42
CA ARG A 152 6.87 -9.71 5.98
C ARG A 152 7.95 -9.94 4.93
N VAL A 153 8.23 -8.94 4.08
CA VAL A 153 9.28 -9.04 3.05
C VAL A 153 10.68 -8.98 3.65
N LEU A 154 10.84 -8.30 4.78
CA LEU A 154 12.12 -8.20 5.47
C LEU A 154 12.60 -9.57 5.97
N THR A 155 13.92 -9.70 6.15
CA THR A 155 14.49 -10.86 6.86
C THR A 155 14.07 -10.86 8.33
N GLN A 156 14.04 -12.03 8.98
CA GLN A 156 13.76 -12.13 10.41
C GLN A 156 14.72 -11.26 11.23
N ARG A 157 16.03 -11.35 10.94
CA ARG A 157 17.07 -10.50 11.56
C ARG A 157 16.73 -9.01 11.50
N ARG A 158 16.20 -8.53 10.36
CA ARG A 158 15.85 -7.11 10.22
C ARG A 158 14.59 -6.74 10.98
N ARG A 159 13.57 -7.62 11.00
CA ARG A 159 12.38 -7.43 11.84
C ARG A 159 12.74 -7.35 13.31
N ASP A 160 13.53 -8.30 13.81
CA ASP A 160 13.96 -8.34 15.21
C ASP A 160 14.72 -7.06 15.58
N GLY A 161 15.58 -6.57 14.68
CA GLY A 161 16.29 -5.30 14.87
C GLY A 161 15.35 -4.08 14.94
N LEU A 162 14.31 -4.03 14.11
CA LEU A 162 13.29 -2.97 14.17
C LEU A 162 12.47 -3.05 15.46
N THR A 163 12.08 -4.25 15.88
CA THR A 163 11.37 -4.47 17.15
C THR A 163 12.19 -3.96 18.32
N LYS A 164 13.47 -4.34 18.41
CA LYS A 164 14.38 -3.84 19.47
C LYS A 164 14.55 -2.32 19.45
N GLN A 165 14.57 -1.71 18.26
CA GLN A 165 14.62 -0.24 18.12
C GLN A 165 13.35 0.41 18.67
N VAL A 166 12.17 -0.13 18.33
CA VAL A 166 10.89 0.38 18.82
C VAL A 166 10.78 0.19 20.34
N GLU A 167 11.17 -0.98 20.86
CA GLU A 167 11.18 -1.25 22.30
C GLU A 167 12.12 -0.30 23.06
N GLY A 168 13.34 -0.08 22.56
CA GLY A 168 14.29 0.88 23.14
C GLY A 168 13.78 2.32 23.07
N PHE A 169 13.11 2.69 21.98
CA PHE A 169 12.49 4.00 21.83
C PHE A 169 11.36 4.22 22.85
N VAL A 170 10.41 3.27 22.94
CA VAL A 170 9.27 3.33 23.87
C VAL A 170 9.74 3.32 25.32
N SER A 171 10.72 2.46 25.66
CA SER A 171 11.30 2.41 27.00
C SER A 171 11.96 3.73 27.37
N GLY A 172 12.73 4.32 26.45
CA GLY A 172 13.40 5.61 26.67
C GLY A 172 12.43 6.76 26.90
N ILE A 173 11.36 6.85 26.11
CA ILE A 173 10.29 7.84 26.35
C ILE A 173 9.68 7.64 27.74
N GLY A 174 9.30 6.42 28.11
CA GLY A 174 8.66 6.15 29.39
C GLY A 174 9.51 6.57 30.60
N LYS A 175 10.83 6.40 30.52
CA LYS A 175 11.77 6.83 31.59
C LYS A 175 11.88 8.36 31.70
N ARG A 176 11.72 9.08 30.60
CA ARG A 176 12.09 10.49 30.48
C ARG A 176 10.94 11.47 30.29
N ILE A 177 9.72 10.97 30.12
CA ILE A 177 8.55 11.81 29.84
C ILE A 177 8.25 12.85 30.93
N ASN A 178 8.74 12.62 32.15
CA ASN A 178 8.61 13.54 33.29
C ASN A 178 9.90 14.33 33.59
N GLU A 179 10.97 14.11 32.81
CA GLU A 179 12.20 14.88 32.96
C GLU A 179 12.00 16.30 32.43
N LYS A 180 12.68 17.26 33.05
CA LYS A 180 12.65 18.65 32.57
C LYS A 180 13.31 18.71 31.19
N MET A 181 12.57 19.15 30.19
CA MET A 181 13.05 19.25 28.81
C MET A 181 13.71 20.62 28.57
N GLU A 182 14.78 20.65 27.78
CA GLU A 182 15.41 21.90 27.40
C GLU A 182 14.59 22.56 26.28
N GLU A 183 14.05 23.74 26.58
CA GLU A 183 13.27 24.57 25.66
C GLU A 183 14.14 25.73 25.14
N PHE A 184 14.15 25.90 23.83
CA PHE A 184 14.86 26.92 23.08
C PHE A 184 13.84 27.73 22.26
N GLY A 185 13.10 28.63 22.93
CA GLY A 185 12.07 29.43 22.29
C GLY A 185 10.89 28.57 21.81
N ASP A 186 10.77 28.40 20.50
CA ASP A 186 9.73 27.58 19.86
C ASP A 186 10.17 26.13 19.58
N ARG A 187 11.35 25.72 20.07
CA ARG A 187 11.92 24.38 19.88
C ARG A 187 12.22 23.72 21.21
N ALA A 188 12.04 22.41 21.29
CA ALA A 188 12.55 21.61 22.41
C ALA A 188 13.15 20.29 21.91
N GLU A 189 14.06 19.70 22.69
CA GLU A 189 14.69 18.43 22.33
C GLU A 189 14.69 17.44 23.49
N LEU A 190 14.35 16.18 23.18
CA LEU A 190 14.55 15.05 24.08
C LEU A 190 15.59 14.11 23.47
N ARG A 191 16.65 13.79 24.22
CA ARG A 191 17.79 12.98 23.76
C ARG A 191 18.12 11.88 24.74
N TRP A 192 18.41 10.69 24.22
CA TRP A 192 18.90 9.59 25.03
C TRP A 192 19.62 8.53 24.21
N ASP A 193 20.47 7.77 24.87
CA ASP A 193 21.15 6.60 24.32
C ASP A 193 20.58 5.35 25.02
N GLU A 194 20.19 4.34 24.25
CA GLU A 194 19.70 3.04 24.76
C GLU A 194 20.10 1.94 23.77
N ASN A 195 20.67 0.84 24.28
CA ASN A 195 21.09 -0.31 23.47
C ASN A 195 22.06 0.04 22.31
N GLY A 196 22.97 0.98 22.52
CA GLY A 196 23.93 1.42 21.50
C GLY A 196 23.31 2.26 20.37
N ILE A 197 22.09 2.78 20.59
CA ILE A 197 21.37 3.63 19.66
C ILE A 197 21.08 4.96 20.35
N ARG A 198 21.39 6.05 19.66
CA ARG A 198 21.03 7.41 20.03
C ARG A 198 19.69 7.78 19.41
N TYR A 199 18.78 8.19 20.26
CA TYR A 199 17.47 8.70 19.91
C TYR A 199 17.41 10.20 20.18
N ARG A 200 16.76 10.93 19.29
CA ARG A 200 16.43 12.35 19.49
C ARG A 200 15.05 12.65 18.94
N ILE A 201 14.19 13.23 19.76
CA ILE A 201 12.92 13.82 19.33
C ILE A 201 13.09 15.33 19.33
N VAL A 202 12.77 15.97 18.21
CA VAL A 202 12.70 17.42 18.08
C VAL A 202 11.24 17.82 18.14
N LEU A 203 10.91 18.74 19.03
CA LEU A 203 9.59 19.33 19.14
C LEU A 203 9.65 20.78 18.64
N ARG A 204 8.56 21.22 18.01
CA ARG A 204 8.35 22.61 17.60
C ARG A 204 6.99 23.10 18.03
N LYS A 205 6.91 24.37 18.41
CA LYS A 205 5.67 25.03 18.81
C LYS A 205 4.99 25.63 17.57
N GLU A 206 3.78 25.17 17.27
CA GLU A 206 2.93 25.66 16.17
C GLU A 206 1.56 26.03 16.75
N ASP A 207 1.10 27.27 16.54
CA ASP A 207 -0.20 27.78 17.04
C ASP A 207 -0.42 27.54 18.56
N ASP A 208 0.62 27.79 19.35
CA ASP A 208 0.68 27.54 20.80
C ASP A 208 0.63 26.05 21.23
N GLU A 209 0.71 25.11 20.29
CA GLU A 209 0.74 23.66 20.52
C GLU A 209 2.14 23.09 20.21
N TRP A 210 2.68 22.24 21.10
CA TRP A 210 3.92 21.51 20.83
C TRP A 210 3.66 20.29 19.95
N ARG A 211 4.36 20.19 18.82
CA ARG A 211 4.29 19.07 17.87
C ARG A 211 5.64 18.40 17.72
N VAL A 212 5.64 17.12 17.39
CA VAL A 212 6.87 16.41 16.99
C VAL A 212 7.23 16.85 15.58
N ASP A 213 8.35 17.55 15.45
CA ASP A 213 8.91 18.05 14.19
C ASP A 213 9.72 16.94 13.50
N ASP A 214 10.57 16.25 14.26
CA ASP A 214 11.45 15.21 13.70
C ASP A 214 11.87 14.14 14.74
N ILE A 215 12.21 12.94 14.26
CA ILE A 215 12.72 11.83 15.06
C ILE A 215 14.00 11.29 14.41
N TYR A 216 15.10 11.37 15.14
CA TYR A 216 16.39 10.83 14.73
C TYR A 216 16.70 9.55 15.49
N ILE A 217 17.04 8.50 14.76
CA ILE A 217 17.50 7.21 15.30
C ILE A 217 18.82 6.87 14.61
N ARG A 218 19.92 6.87 15.35
CA ARG A 218 21.27 6.59 14.81
C ARG A 218 22.07 5.72 15.76
N PRO A 219 23.09 4.97 15.29
CA PRO A 219 24.05 4.36 16.19
C PRO A 219 24.62 5.40 17.15
N ALA A 220 24.73 5.06 18.43
CA ALA A 220 25.45 5.89 19.38
C ALA A 220 26.93 5.97 18.95
N PRO A 221 27.60 7.11 19.12
CA PRO A 221 29.04 7.18 18.93
C PRO A 221 29.70 6.10 19.80
N LYS A 222 30.70 5.41 19.25
CA LYS A 222 31.57 4.60 20.09
C LYS A 222 32.29 5.57 21.02
N ASP A 223 32.29 5.28 22.31
CA ASP A 223 33.23 5.93 23.20
C ASP A 223 34.62 5.68 22.62
N GLU A 224 35.24 6.71 22.06
CA GLU A 224 36.65 6.66 21.73
C GLU A 224 37.34 6.33 23.05
N GLU A 225 38.01 5.18 23.09
CA GLU A 225 38.91 4.82 24.18
C GLU A 225 39.74 6.06 24.47
N LYS A 226 39.58 6.62 25.67
CA LYS A 226 40.47 7.67 26.15
C LYS A 226 41.88 7.11 26.00
N GLU A 227 42.62 7.57 24.99
CA GLU A 227 44.06 7.43 24.95
C GLU A 227 44.54 8.00 26.28
N VAL A 228 44.92 7.08 27.18
CA VAL A 228 45.65 7.44 28.38
C VAL A 228 46.96 7.98 27.85
N GLU A 229 47.06 9.31 27.84
CA GLU A 229 48.26 10.06 27.53
C GLU A 229 49.37 9.50 28.41
N GLY A 230 50.15 8.60 27.83
CA GLY A 230 51.28 7.96 28.48
C GLY A 230 52.28 9.05 28.79
N THR A 231 52.46 9.32 30.08
CA THR A 231 53.58 10.12 30.59
C THR A 231 54.87 9.59 29.96
N PRO A 232 55.70 10.42 29.30
CA PRO A 232 56.98 9.96 28.81
C PRO A 232 57.85 9.58 30.01
N PRO A 233 58.68 8.53 29.91
CA PRO A 233 59.66 8.27 30.94
C PRO A 233 60.68 9.41 30.93
N ASP A 234 60.92 9.99 32.10
CA ASP A 234 62.12 10.78 32.38
C ASP A 234 63.33 9.90 32.06
N ASP A 235 64.08 10.26 31.02
CA ASP A 235 65.51 10.02 30.87
C ASP A 235 65.98 10.70 29.57
N PHE A 236 66.73 11.81 29.70
CA PHE A 236 67.99 12.16 29.01
C PHE A 236 68.48 13.56 29.46
#